data_AF-A0A6I4TQR7-F1
#
_entry.id   AF-A0A6I4TQR7-F1
#
_cell.length_a   1.000
_cell.length_b   1.000
_cell.length_c   1.000
_cell.angle_alpha   90.00
_cell.angle_beta   90.00
_cell.angle_gamma   90.00
#
_symmetry.space_group_name_H-M   'P 1'
#
loop_
_entity.id
_entity.type
_entity.pdbx_description
1 polymer ?
#
loop_
_entity_poly.entity_id
_entity_poly.type
_entity_poly.pdbx_seq_one_letter_code
_entity_poly.pdbx_strand_id
1 'polypeptide(L)' 'MEVAVKKLFYWMPFLFGIGFIAPLIAQSMAYWDIAAPLGMSRIVFGLLIGAPWGLVTVIRGRWV' A
#
# COMPACT_ATOMS: atom_id res chain seq x y z
N MET A 1 27.20 -1.20 -2.66
CA MET A 1 26.12 -1.50 -1.70
C MET A 1 25.29 -0.25 -1.36
N GLU A 2 25.93 0.88 -1.09
CA GLU A 2 25.26 2.14 -0.70
C GLU A 2 24.12 2.61 -1.63
N VAL A 3 24.31 2.55 -2.95
CA VAL A 3 23.30 3.00 -3.94
C VAL A 3 22.02 2.15 -3.89
N ALA A 4 22.15 0.84 -3.67
CA ALA A 4 21.00 -0.06 -3.59
C ALA A 4 20.17 0.22 -2.33
N VAL A 5 20.85 0.44 -1.20
CA VAL A 5 20.22 0.79 0.08
C VAL A 5 19.49 2.13 -0.02
N LYS A 6 20.13 3.14 -0.63
CA LYS A 6 19.49 4.45 -0.87
C LYS A 6 18.23 4.33 -1.74
N LYS A 7 18.28 3.54 -2.82
CA LYS A 7 17.10 3.28 -3.67
C LYS A 7 16.00 2.53 -2.91
N LEU A 8 16.35 1.56 -2.07
CA LEU A 8 15.38 0.84 -1.25
C LEU A 8 14.63 1.80 -0.31
N PHE A 9 15.35 2.68 0.40
CA PHE A 9 14.72 3.67 1.28
C PHE A 9 13.86 4.68 0.52
N TYR A 10 14.26 5.08 -0.69
CA TYR A 10 13.44 5.93 -1.54
C TYR A 10 12.10 5.28 -1.93
N TRP A 11 12.11 3.99 -2.26
CA TRP A 11 10.91 3.23 -2.62
C TRP A 11 10.15 2.63 -1.44
N MET A 12 10.69 2.75 -0.23
CA MET A 12 10.11 2.18 1.00
C MET A 12 8.64 2.58 1.23
N PRO A 13 8.20 3.84 1.01
CA PRO A 13 6.79 4.21 1.18
C PRO A 13 5.86 3.47 0.21
N PHE A 14 6.29 3.23 -1.02
CA PHE A 14 5.53 2.47 -2.00
C PHE A 14 5.46 0.99 -1.64
N LEU A 15 6.60 0.40 -1.26
CA LEU A 15 6.66 -0.98 -0.79
C LEU A 15 5.81 -1.18 0.47
N PHE A 16 5.77 -0.19 1.36
CA PHE A 16 4.92 -0.20 2.55
C PHE A 16 3.43 -0.08 2.20
N GLY A 17 3.08 0.78 1.24
CA GLY A 17 1.71 0.89 0.72
C GLY A 17 1.17 -0.44 0.19
N ILE A 18 1.98 -1.17 -0.57
CA ILE A 18 1.60 -2.47 -1.14
C ILE A 18 1.71 -3.60 -0.11
N GLY A 19 2.80 -3.66 0.64
CA GLY A 19 3.12 -4.80 1.51
C GLY A 19 2.46 -4.74 2.89
N PHE A 20 2.02 -3.55 3.34
CA PHE A 20 1.44 -3.37 4.66
C PHE A 20 0.04 -2.75 4.60
N ILE A 21 -0.12 -1.60 3.94
CA ILE A 21 -1.41 -0.90 3.90
C ILE A 21 -2.47 -1.71 3.16
N ALA A 22 -2.16 -2.27 1.99
CA ALA A 22 -3.13 -3.06 1.24
C ALA A 22 -3.61 -4.32 2.00
N PRO A 23 -2.74 -5.15 2.60
CA PRO A 23 -3.18 -6.25 3.47
C PRO A 23 -3.94 -5.79 4.71
N LEU A 24 -3.52 -4.69 5.35
CA LEU A 24 -4.22 -4.14 6.52
C LEU A 24 -5.66 -3.76 6.18
N ILE A 25 -5.88 -3.09 5.04
CA ILE A 25 -7.22 -2.77 4.54
C ILE A 25 -8.01 -4.05 4.29
N ALA A 26 -7.42 -5.01 3.59
CA ALA A 26 -8.11 -6.27 3.27
C ALA A 26 -8.50 -7.07 4.53
N GLN A 27 -7.61 -7.13 5.52
CA GLN A 27 -7.85 -7.79 6.80
C GLN A 27 -8.89 -7.05 7.63
N SER A 28 -8.85 -5.72 7.63
CA SER A 28 -9.86 -4.88 8.29
C SER A 28 -11.24 -5.13 7.65
N MET A 29 -11.34 -5.10 6.33
CA MET A 29 -12.58 -5.43 5.64
C MET A 29 -13.06 -6.84 5.94
N ALA A 30 -12.15 -7.80 6.06
CA ALA A 30 -12.51 -9.17 6.44
C ALA A 30 -13.03 -9.27 7.88
N TYR A 31 -12.40 -8.56 8.82
CA TYR A 31 -12.80 -8.53 10.22
C TYR A 31 -14.19 -7.90 10.41
N TRP A 32 -14.50 -6.83 9.69
CA TRP A 32 -15.79 -6.14 9.74
C TRP A 32 -16.85 -6.74 8.78
N ASP A 33 -16.53 -7.85 8.12
CA ASP A 33 -17.31 -8.48 7.05
C ASP A 33 -17.79 -7.52 5.94
N ILE A 34 -16.95 -6.53 5.64
CA ILE A 34 -17.18 -5.60 4.54
C ILE A 34 -16.77 -6.26 3.24
N ALA A 35 -17.72 -6.40 2.31
CA ALA A 35 -17.44 -6.81 0.95
C ALA A 35 -16.71 -5.68 0.20
N ALA A 36 -15.75 -6.04 -0.66
CA ALA A 36 -15.15 -5.04 -1.53
C ALA A 36 -16.14 -4.62 -2.63
N PRO A 37 -16.13 -3.34 -3.06
CA PRO A 37 -17.02 -2.86 -4.10
C PRO A 37 -16.84 -3.63 -5.42
N LEU A 38 -17.86 -3.64 -6.28
CA LEU A 38 -17.79 -4.22 -7.63
C LEU A 38 -17.48 -5.73 -7.67
N GLY A 39 -17.71 -6.46 -6.57
CA GLY A 39 -17.47 -7.91 -6.48
C GLY A 39 -15.98 -8.30 -6.52
N MET A 40 -15.08 -7.34 -6.36
CA MET A 40 -13.64 -7.59 -6.37
C MET A 40 -13.17 -8.27 -5.08
N SER A 41 -11.93 -8.79 -5.07
CA SER A 41 -11.35 -9.29 -3.83
C SER A 41 -10.90 -8.13 -2.92
N ARG A 42 -10.99 -8.35 -1.59
CA ARG A 42 -10.57 -7.39 -0.57
C ARG A 42 -9.11 -6.94 -0.74
N ILE A 43 -8.22 -7.83 -1.20
CA ILE A 43 -6.82 -7.50 -1.44
C ILE A 43 -6.61 -6.60 -2.65
N VAL A 44 -7.36 -6.81 -3.75
CA VAL A 44 -7.26 -5.92 -4.92
C VAL A 44 -7.77 -4.53 -4.54
N PHE A 45 -8.83 -4.44 -3.74
CA PHE A 45 -9.29 -3.16 -3.22
C PHE A 45 -8.24 -2.48 -2.32
N GLY A 46 -7.64 -3.23 -1.41
CA GLY A 46 -6.51 -2.76 -0.61
C GLY A 46 -5.36 -2.23 -1.46
N LEU A 47 -5.00 -2.91 -2.55
CA LEU A 47 -3.94 -2.49 -3.48
C LEU A 47 -4.30 -1.21 -4.24
N LEU A 48 -5.57 -1.04 -4.62
CA LEU A 48 -6.05 0.20 -5.26
C LEU A 48 -5.93 1.42 -4.35
N ILE A 49 -5.88 1.24 -3.03
CA ILE A 49 -5.69 2.33 -2.07
C ILE A 49 -4.21 2.45 -1.68
N GLY A 50 -3.60 1.33 -1.26
CA GLY A 50 -2.24 1.29 -0.74
C GLY A 50 -1.17 1.62 -1.78
N ALA A 51 -1.31 1.16 -3.03
CA ALA A 51 -0.30 1.42 -4.06
C ALA A 51 -0.28 2.89 -4.50
N PRO A 52 -1.43 3.55 -4.79
CA PRO A 52 -1.42 4.99 -5.09
C PRO A 52 -0.97 5.84 -3.91
N TRP A 53 -1.38 5.50 -2.68
CA TRP A 53 -0.92 6.22 -1.48
C TRP A 53 0.61 6.14 -1.32
N GLY A 54 1.15 4.92 -1.43
CA GLY A 54 2.60 4.69 -1.40
C GLY A 54 3.34 5.42 -2.52
N LEU A 55 2.75 5.51 -3.71
CA LEU A 55 3.35 6.24 -4.83
C LEU A 55 3.33 7.76 -4.60
N VAL A 56 2.22 8.30 -4.11
CA VAL A 56 2.08 9.72 -3.78
C VAL A 56 3.09 10.15 -2.71
N THR A 57 3.33 9.31 -1.70
CA THR A 57 4.32 9.58 -0.64
C THR A 57 5.76 9.55 -1.17
N VAL A 58 6.09 8.63 -2.10
CA VAL A 58 7.38 8.64 -2.81
C VAL A 58 7.56 9.93 -3.63
N ILE A 59 6.54 10.35 -4.38
CA ILE A 59 6.59 11.58 -5.20
C ILE A 59 6.72 12.83 -4.32
N ARG A 60 5.99 12.89 -3.19
CA ARG A 60 6.02 14.02 -2.27
C ARG A 60 7.27 14.08 -1.39
N GLY A 61 8.02 12.98 -1.28
CA GLY A 61 9.15 12.86 -0.35
C GLY A 61 8.76 12.96 1.13
N ARG A 62 7.47 12.76 1.45
CA ARG A 62 6.90 12.80 2.81
C ARG A 62 5.92 11.65 2.97
N TRP A 63 5.83 11.11 4.18
CA TRP A 63 5.00 9.95 4.51
C TRP A 63 3.51 10.29 4.74
N VAL A 64 3.17 11.58 4.87
CA VAL A 64 1.81 12.12 5.06
C VAL A 64 1.59 13.29 4.10
#